data_AF-Q0RY37-F1
#
_entry.id   AF-Q0RY37-F1
#
_cell.length_a   1.000
_cell.length_b   1.000
_cell.length_c   1.000
_cell.angle_alpha   90.00
_cell.angle_beta   90.00
_cell.angle_gamma   90.00
#
_symmetry.space_group_name_H-M   'P 1'
#
loop_
_entity.id
_entity.type
_entity.pdbx_description
1 polymer ?
#
loop_
_entity_poly.entity_id
_entity_poly.type
_entity_poly.pdbx_seq_one_letter_code
_entity_poly.pdbx_strand_id
1 'polypeptide(L)'
;MNREGRRSCANGCTIGPMRLIAPMLATPGEPPENTGNWGAEMKYDGFRLIAAAGGGEPPVLWTRNLNVVTSSYPEVAAALSETFDRRGRIAFDGEIVALARDLDPGSITRDSL
;
A
#
# COMPACT_ATOMS: atom_id res chain seq x y z
N MET A 1 -35.42 -12.18 -23.98
CA MET A 1 -34.64 -13.27 -24.61
C MET A 1 -33.64 -12.66 -25.60
N ASN A 2 -32.44 -12.27 -25.16
CA ASN A 2 -31.20 -13.07 -25.06
C ASN A 2 -30.42 -13.13 -26.39
N ARG A 3 -29.28 -12.41 -26.46
CA ARG A 3 -27.89 -12.96 -26.43
C ARG A 3 -26.90 -11.95 -27.04
N GLU A 4 -26.34 -11.11 -26.18
CA GLU A 4 -25.12 -10.34 -26.45
C GLU A 4 -23.90 -11.28 -26.36
N GLY A 5 -23.35 -11.63 -27.51
CA GLY A 5 -22.05 -12.30 -27.62
C GLY A 5 -20.97 -11.26 -27.92
N ARG A 6 -20.48 -10.55 -26.89
CA ARG A 6 -19.26 -9.75 -27.02
C ARG A 6 -18.18 -10.40 -26.15
N ARG A 7 -17.23 -11.04 -26.83
CA ARG A 7 -16.07 -11.69 -26.23
C ARG A 7 -15.29 -10.63 -25.45
N SER A 8 -15.17 -10.84 -24.14
CA SER A 8 -14.32 -10.06 -23.25
C SER A 8 -12.86 -10.41 -23.55
N CYS A 9 -12.12 -9.45 -24.12
CA CYS A 9 -10.66 -9.46 -24.10
C CYS A 9 -10.23 -8.87 -22.75
N ALA A 10 -9.83 -9.75 -21.83
CA ALA A 10 -9.40 -9.43 -20.47
C ALA A 10 -8.00 -8.80 -20.38
N ASN A 11 -7.68 -7.84 -21.25
CA ASN A 11 -6.43 -7.08 -21.22
C ASN A 11 -6.72 -5.60 -21.47
N GLY A 12 -7.20 -4.95 -20.42
CA GLY A 12 -7.56 -3.54 -20.42
C GLY A 12 -7.48 -2.97 -19.02
N CYS A 13 -6.41 -3.26 -18.28
CA CYS A 13 -6.09 -2.51 -17.07
C CYS A 13 -5.46 -1.19 -17.52
N THR A 14 -6.28 -0.27 -18.01
CA THR A 14 -5.89 1.13 -18.11
C THR A 14 -5.78 1.66 -16.69
N ILE A 15 -4.58 1.52 -16.11
CA ILE A 15 -4.20 2.20 -14.88
C ILE A 15 -4.19 3.68 -15.25
N GLY A 16 -5.22 4.44 -14.82
CA GLY A 16 -5.25 5.90 -14.94
C GLY A 16 -3.93 6.50 -14.40
N PRO A 17 -3.57 7.74 -14.79
CA PRO A 17 -2.19 8.22 -14.95
C PRO A 17 -1.40 8.30 -13.62
N MET A 18 -1.03 7.14 -13.08
CA MET A 18 0.01 6.99 -12.10
C MET A 18 1.06 6.11 -12.73
N ARG A 19 2.15 6.77 -13.13
CA ARG A 19 3.40 6.10 -13.41
C ARG A 19 3.74 5.31 -12.15
N LEU A 20 3.74 3.98 -12.22
CA LEU A 20 4.00 3.16 -11.04
C LEU A 20 5.34 3.56 -10.43
N ILE A 21 5.30 4.02 -9.19
CA ILE A 21 6.48 4.41 -8.43
C ILE A 21 7.11 3.12 -7.93
N ALA A 22 8.34 2.83 -8.33
CA ALA A 22 9.07 1.70 -7.76
C ALA A 22 9.40 2.01 -6.29
N PRO A 23 9.22 1.06 -5.36
CA PRO A 23 9.53 1.30 -3.94
C PRO A 23 11.00 1.68 -3.76
N MET A 24 11.26 2.74 -2.98
CA MET A 24 12.63 3.15 -2.66
C MET A 24 13.31 2.13 -1.73
N LEU A 25 14.56 1.78 -2.02
CA LEU A 25 15.34 0.85 -1.20
C LEU A 25 16.27 1.60 -0.23
N ALA A 26 16.39 1.07 0.98
CA ALA A 26 17.36 1.57 1.96
C ALA A 26 18.72 0.89 1.76
N THR A 27 19.79 1.66 1.90
CA THR A 27 21.16 1.14 1.93
C THR A 27 21.50 0.74 3.37
N PRO A 28 21.98 -0.49 3.62
CA PRO A 28 22.43 -0.88 4.96
C PRO A 28 23.66 -0.07 5.36
N GLY A 29 23.68 0.44 6.60
CA GLY A 29 24.78 1.24 7.12
C GLY A 29 24.57 1.61 8.58
N GLU A 30 25.59 2.19 9.19
CA GLU A 30 25.50 2.71 10.55
C GLU A 30 24.65 4.00 10.59
N PRO A 31 23.90 4.25 11.67
CA PRO A 31 23.17 5.50 11.83
C PRO A 31 24.11 6.70 11.73
N PRO A 32 23.71 7.79 11.05
CA PRO A 32 24.53 8.98 10.91
C PRO A 32 24.74 9.65 12.27
N GLU A 33 25.99 10.07 12.56
CA GLU A 33 26.34 10.73 13.83
C GLU A 33 25.67 12.11 13.99
N ASN A 34 25.40 12.80 12.87
CA ASN A 34 24.71 14.08 12.87
C ASN A 34 23.23 13.90 12.49
N THR A 35 22.36 13.89 13.50
CA THR A 35 20.92 13.67 13.36
C THR A 35 20.12 14.90 12.92
N GLY A 36 20.74 16.09 12.84
CA GLY A 36 20.04 17.35 12.60
C GLY A 36 19.33 17.45 11.24
N ASN A 37 19.73 16.63 10.26
CA ASN A 37 19.14 16.57 8.92
C ASN A 37 18.42 15.24 8.62
N TRP A 38 18.21 14.39 9.64
CA TRP A 38 17.66 13.04 9.45
C TRP A 38 16.34 12.87 10.21
N GLY A 39 15.34 12.32 9.53
CA GLY A 39 14.17 11.75 10.18
C GLY A 39 14.45 10.29 10.55
N ALA A 40 14.20 9.92 11.81
CA ALA A 40 14.22 8.53 12.24
C ALA A 40 12.80 7.98 12.21
N GLU A 41 12.60 6.89 11.47
CA GLU A 41 11.33 6.16 11.41
C GLU A 41 11.52 4.76 11.99
N MET A 42 10.48 4.25 12.67
CA MET A 42 10.49 2.88 13.15
C MET A 42 10.48 1.93 11.95
N LYS A 43 11.47 1.04 11.88
CA LYS A 43 11.47 -0.03 10.89
C LYS A 43 10.44 -1.08 11.32
N TYR A 44 9.31 -1.10 10.63
CA TYR A 44 8.34 -2.18 10.74
C TYR A 44 8.83 -3.44 9.99
N ASP A 45 8.37 -4.63 10.39
CA ASP A 45 8.62 -5.89 9.69
C ASP A 45 7.24 -6.49 9.35
N GLY A 46 6.73 -6.08 8.20
CA GLY A 46 5.40 -6.41 7.73
C GLY A 46 5.39 -6.58 6.21
N PHE A 47 4.28 -6.18 5.59
CA PHE A 47 4.12 -6.30 4.15
C PHE A 47 4.14 -4.92 3.49
N ARG A 48 5.15 -4.68 2.66
CA ARG A 48 5.33 -3.39 1.96
C ARG A 48 4.36 -3.24 0.80
N LEU A 49 3.66 -2.12 0.77
CA LEU A 49 2.67 -1.81 -0.26
C LEU A 49 2.64 -0.32 -0.58
N ILE A 50 2.28 -0.06 -1.83
CA ILE A 50 1.99 1.27 -2.33
C ILE A 50 0.47 1.39 -2.40
N ALA A 51 -0.08 2.43 -1.79
CA ALA A 51 -1.50 2.75 -1.86
C ALA A 51 -1.71 4.01 -2.66
N ALA A 52 -2.82 4.09 -3.40
CA ALA A 52 -3.31 5.35 -3.90
C ALA A 52 -4.76 5.55 -3.50
N ALA A 53 -5.09 6.76 -3.08
CA ALA A 53 -6.43 7.16 -2.67
C ALA A 53 -6.72 8.62 -3.05
N GLY A 54 -7.99 9.01 -2.99
CA GLY A 54 -8.43 10.37 -3.30
C GLY A 54 -8.62 10.63 -4.80
N GLY A 55 -9.03 11.86 -5.11
CA GLY A 55 -9.38 12.25 -6.48
C GLY A 55 -10.71 11.69 -6.97
N GLY A 56 -11.59 11.23 -6.06
CA GLY A 56 -12.89 10.64 -6.40
C GLY A 56 -12.83 9.23 -6.97
N GLU A 57 -11.66 8.59 -6.94
CA GLU A 57 -11.43 7.22 -7.41
C GLU A 57 -11.32 6.25 -6.23
N PRO A 58 -11.73 4.98 -6.40
CA PRO A 58 -11.59 3.99 -5.34
C PRO A 58 -10.11 3.74 -5.00
N PRO A 59 -9.76 3.51 -3.73
CA PRO A 59 -8.41 3.21 -3.34
C PRO A 59 -7.86 1.95 -4.02
N VAL A 60 -6.58 1.97 -4.37
CA VAL A 60 -5.89 0.83 -4.98
C VAL A 60 -4.61 0.55 -4.22
N LEU A 61 -4.37 -0.72 -3.89
CA LEU A 61 -3.21 -1.21 -3.15
C LEU A 61 -2.38 -2.11 -4.06
N TRP A 62 -1.08 -1.84 -4.14
CA TRP A 62 -0.09 -2.63 -4.89
C TRP A 62 0.99 -3.17 -3.97
N THR A 63 1.36 -4.44 -4.16
CA THR A 63 2.56 -5.01 -3.54
C THR A 63 3.84 -4.43 -4.13
N ARG A 64 5.00 -4.69 -3.52
CA ARG A 64 6.33 -4.42 -4.11
C ARG A 64 6.48 -4.98 -5.55
N ASN A 65 5.85 -6.12 -5.84
CA ASN A 65 5.89 -6.74 -7.17
C ASN A 65 4.79 -6.24 -8.11
N LEU A 66 4.12 -5.13 -7.76
CA LEU A 66 3.08 -4.47 -8.53
C LEU A 66 1.79 -5.28 -8.71
N ASN A 67 1.61 -6.35 -7.94
CA ASN A 67 0.34 -7.06 -7.87
C ASN A 67 -0.70 -6.24 -7.11
N VAL A 68 -1.92 -6.13 -7.66
CA VAL A 68 -3.05 -5.47 -6.99
C VAL A 68 -3.56 -6.39 -5.89
N VAL A 69 -3.59 -5.89 -4.65
CA VAL A 69 -4.03 -6.63 -3.45
C VAL A 69 -5.14 -5.92 -2.70
N THR A 70 -5.83 -4.98 -3.36
CA THR A 70 -6.92 -4.20 -2.74
C THR A 70 -8.00 -5.08 -2.11
N SER A 71 -8.36 -6.18 -2.77
CA SER A 71 -9.38 -7.12 -2.27
C SER A 71 -8.94 -7.92 -1.03
N SER A 72 -7.64 -8.04 -0.80
CA SER A 72 -7.08 -8.77 0.34
C SER A 72 -7.10 -7.94 1.63
N TYR A 73 -7.19 -6.61 1.52
CA TYR A 73 -7.20 -5.67 2.66
C TYR A 73 -8.34 -4.65 2.51
N PRO A 74 -9.61 -5.10 2.51
CA PRO A 74 -10.76 -4.22 2.35
C PRO A 74 -10.87 -3.16 3.45
N GLU A 75 -10.44 -3.47 4.67
CA GLU A 75 -10.40 -2.55 5.81
C GLU A 75 -9.44 -1.38 5.59
N VAL A 76 -8.28 -1.65 4.98
CA VAL A 76 -7.29 -0.61 4.66
C VAL A 76 -7.80 0.28 3.53
N ALA A 77 -8.40 -0.32 2.50
CA ALA A 77 -9.02 0.43 1.42
C ALA A 77 -10.15 1.34 1.95
N ALA A 78 -11.01 0.84 2.84
CA ALA A 78 -12.09 1.63 3.43
C ALA A 78 -11.55 2.82 4.25
N ALA A 79 -10.55 2.59 5.11
CA ALA A 79 -9.94 3.65 5.92
C ALA A 79 -9.28 4.74 5.06
N LEU A 80 -8.62 4.34 3.96
CA LEU A 80 -8.04 5.27 2.99
C LEU A 80 -9.10 6.09 2.28
N SER A 81 -10.21 5.47 1.88
CA SER A 81 -11.34 6.15 1.26
C SER A 81 -11.90 7.22 2.22
N GLU A 82 -12.27 6.80 3.44
CA GLU A 82 -12.86 7.68 4.46
C GLU A 82 -11.99 8.90 4.75
N THR A 83 -10.66 8.70 4.84
CA THR A 83 -9.73 9.76 5.23
C THR A 83 -9.34 10.68 4.06
N PHE A 84 -9.24 10.15 2.83
CA PHE A 84 -8.60 10.85 1.72
C PHE A 84 -9.49 11.10 0.50
N ASP A 85 -10.75 10.64 0.48
CA ASP A 85 -11.65 10.82 -0.68
C ASP A 85 -11.88 12.28 -1.08
N ARG A 86 -11.83 13.20 -0.12
CA ARG A 86 -12.00 14.64 -0.34
C ARG A 86 -10.71 15.36 -0.74
N ARG A 87 -9.59 14.65 -0.85
CA ARG A 87 -8.30 15.20 -1.24
C ARG A 87 -8.02 14.90 -2.72
N GLY A 88 -6.99 15.55 -3.26
CA GLY A 88 -6.43 15.18 -4.56
C GLY A 88 -5.88 13.75 -4.55
N ARG A 89 -5.51 13.22 -5.72
CA ARG A 89 -4.89 11.90 -5.83
C ARG A 89 -3.57 11.88 -5.05
N ILE A 90 -3.46 10.99 -4.06
CA ILE A 90 -2.27 10.83 -3.21
C ILE A 90 -1.76 9.40 -3.36
N ALA A 91 -0.43 9.25 -3.39
CA ALA A 91 0.24 7.96 -3.31
C ALA A 91 0.96 7.83 -1.95
N PHE A 92 0.85 6.68 -1.33
CA PHE A 92 1.48 6.31 -0.08
C PHE A 92 2.41 5.12 -0.32
N ASP A 93 3.60 5.13 0.25
CA ASP A 93 4.50 3.97 0.36
C ASP A 93 4.61 3.66 1.85
N GLY A 94 4.29 2.43 2.23
CA GLY A 94 4.22 2.06 3.64
C GLY A 94 4.16 0.56 3.85
N GLU A 95 3.99 0.18 5.10
CA GLU A 95 4.03 -1.20 5.53
C GLU A 95 2.76 -1.53 6.32
N ILE A 96 2.02 -2.54 5.86
CA ILE A 96 0.91 -3.12 6.62
C ILE A 96 1.53 -4.04 7.66
N VAL A 97 1.17 -3.80 8.92
CA VAL A 97 1.57 -4.61 10.06
C VAL A 97 0.34 -5.16 10.76
N ALA A 98 0.43 -6.43 11.17
CA ALA A 98 -0.56 -7.01 12.06
C ALA A 98 -0.25 -6.57 13.49
N LEU A 99 -1.14 -5.79 14.10
CA LEU A 99 -1.05 -5.47 15.52
C LEU A 99 -1.66 -6.62 16.31
N ALA A 100 -0.85 -7.35 17.08
CA ALA A 100 -1.36 -8.31 18.04
C ALA A 100 -2.16 -7.56 19.13
N ARG A 101 -3.37 -8.05 19.45
CA ARG A 101 -4.13 -7.53 20.58
C ARG A 101 -3.54 -8.12 21.87
N ASP A 102 -2.79 -7.26 22.56
CA ASP A 102 -2.23 -7.43 23.91
C ASP A 102 -1.30 -8.63 24.09
N LEU A 103 0.01 -8.40 23.96
CA LEU A 103 1.01 -8.49 25.04
C LEU A 103 2.39 -8.07 24.47
N ASP A 104 2.94 -6.97 25.00
CA ASP A 104 4.30 -6.42 24.76
C ASP A 104 4.51 -5.55 23.49
N PRO A 105 4.80 -4.23 23.62
CA PRO A 105 5.12 -3.32 22.50
C PRO A 105 6.40 -3.66 21.71
N GLY A 106 7.03 -4.81 21.97
CA GLY A 106 8.20 -5.32 21.23
C GLY A 106 7.96 -6.59 20.42
N SER A 107 6.77 -7.21 20.46
CA SER A 107 6.54 -8.50 19.80
C SER A 107 5.77 -8.35 18.46
N ILE A 108 6.51 -8.14 17.38
CA ILE A 108 6.01 -8.49 16.04
C ILE A 108 6.04 -10.02 15.92
N THR A 109 4.89 -10.66 16.05
CA THR A 109 4.79 -12.12 15.89
C THR A 109 5.14 -12.48 14.44
N ARG A 110 6.33 -13.04 14.26
CA ARG A 110 6.72 -13.80 13.06
C ARG A 110 5.92 -15.09 13.04
N ASP A 111 4.66 -15.03 12.62
CA ASP A 111 3.93 -16.23 12.25
C ASP A 111 3.12 -16.00 10.97
N SER A 112 3.74 -16.48 9.89
CA SER A 112 3.12 -17.26 8.81
C SER A 112 2.19 -16.57 7.79
N LEU A 113 2.76 -16.48 6.57
CA LEU A 113 2.14 -16.58 5.23
C LEU A 113 1.36 -15.39 4.66
#